data_AF-A0A8X6FCZ2-F1
#
_entry.id   AF-A0A8X6FCZ2-F1
#
_cell.length_a   1.000
_cell.length_b   1.000
_cell.length_c   1.000
_cell.angle_alpha   90.00
_cell.angle_beta   90.00
_cell.angle_gamma   90.00
#
_symmetry.space_group_name_H-M   'P 1'
#
loop_
_entity.id
_entity.type
_entity.pdbx_description
1 polymer ?
#
loop_
_entity_poly.entity_id
_entity_poly.type
_entity_poly.pdbx_seq_one_letter_code
_entity_poly.pdbx_strand_id
1 'polypeptide(L)'
;MAEAQTFELLKKKRKSFRTAVTKVVNELEAELSNSDLNIDRLSELVETLSIKFEPLTLVDQQLEPPFLSPNNSMAHLGGSALNTVEGFPISAKTYDEAVKLLKNRFANPEILIQAHMNKILSLQPLKNTNDLRSFRKFVDNCNVQLRSLNSLGVSSANYGKFLCPMLLKLIPSDLLLDYNKLQQNGSGSDIQQLLSFLTQSLTAREQTYSTINHLLNYTIVEPGNEIKFFSRTQIT
;
A
#
# COMPACT_ATOMS: atom_id res chain seq x y z
N MET A 1 25.70 -28.22 1.66
CA MET A 1 26.36 -27.11 2.39
C MET A 1 26.48 -25.84 1.52
N ALA A 2 26.91 -25.94 0.25
CA ALA A 2 27.00 -24.79 -0.68
C ALA A 2 25.65 -24.15 -1.07
N GLU A 3 24.58 -24.95 -1.25
CA GLU A 3 23.23 -24.44 -1.57
C GLU A 3 22.59 -23.64 -0.41
N ALA A 4 22.88 -24.01 0.85
CA ALA A 4 22.37 -23.26 2.01
C ALA A 4 23.06 -21.90 2.16
N GLN A 5 24.36 -21.82 1.87
CA GLN A 5 25.13 -20.56 1.90
C GLN A 5 24.70 -19.60 0.78
N THR A 6 24.41 -20.12 -0.41
CA THR A 6 23.91 -19.31 -1.54
C THR A 6 22.50 -18.79 -1.28
N PHE A 7 21.62 -19.60 -0.66
CA PHE A 7 20.28 -19.18 -0.27
C PHE A 7 20.26 -18.07 0.79
N GLU A 8 21.09 -18.17 1.84
CA GLU A 8 21.25 -17.11 2.84
C GLU A 8 21.83 -15.82 2.25
N LEU A 9 22.77 -15.94 1.30
CA LEU A 9 23.30 -14.80 0.57
C LEU A 9 22.22 -14.09 -0.26
N LEU A 10 21.33 -14.86 -0.92
CA LEU A 10 20.20 -14.32 -1.67
C LEU A 10 19.19 -13.60 -0.76
N LYS A 11 18.85 -14.15 0.41
CA LYS A 11 18.01 -13.45 1.41
C LYS A 11 18.63 -12.12 1.84
N LYS A 12 19.94 -12.10 2.10
CA LYS A 12 20.68 -10.88 2.49
C LYS A 12 20.65 -9.84 1.37
N LYS A 13 20.83 -10.26 0.11
CA LYS A 13 20.72 -9.40 -1.07
C LYS A 13 19.31 -8.83 -1.23
N ARG A 14 18.27 -9.66 -1.13
CA ARG A 14 16.86 -9.22 -1.15
C ARG A 14 16.57 -8.15 -0.10
N LYS A 15 17.01 -8.38 1.15
CA LYS A 15 16.84 -7.41 2.24
C LYS A 15 17.51 -6.08 1.90
N SER A 16 18.73 -6.11 1.37
CA SER A 16 19.47 -4.92 0.93
C SER A 16 18.71 -4.15 -0.16
N PHE A 17 18.24 -4.84 -1.21
CA PHE A 17 17.51 -4.22 -2.31
C PHE A 17 16.17 -3.64 -1.86
N ARG A 18 15.42 -4.34 -1.00
CA ARG A 18 14.18 -3.80 -0.40
C ARG A 18 14.44 -2.52 0.38
N THR A 19 15.47 -2.49 1.23
CA THR A 19 15.84 -1.27 1.97
C THR A 19 16.18 -0.12 1.03
N ALA A 20 16.90 -0.39 -0.08
CA ALA A 20 17.25 0.64 -1.06
C ALA A 20 16.02 1.17 -1.80
N VAL A 21 15.11 0.30 -2.23
CA VAL A 21 13.82 0.69 -2.85
C VAL A 21 12.98 1.50 -1.88
N THR A 22 12.82 1.05 -0.62
CA THR A 22 12.08 1.81 0.40
C THR A 22 12.70 3.18 0.64
N LYS A 23 14.02 3.31 0.64
CA LYS A 23 14.69 4.61 0.80
C LYS A 23 14.35 5.58 -0.33
N VAL A 24 14.41 5.13 -1.59
CA VAL A 24 14.03 5.96 -2.74
C VAL A 24 12.55 6.34 -2.70
N VAL A 25 11.66 5.43 -2.30
CA VAL A 25 10.23 5.74 -2.12
C VAL A 25 10.03 6.80 -1.03
N ASN A 26 10.72 6.69 0.11
CA ASN A 26 10.63 7.69 1.17
C ASN A 26 11.17 9.06 0.73
N GLU A 27 12.22 9.08 -0.08
CA GLU A 27 12.78 10.31 -0.67
C GLU A 27 11.81 10.93 -1.68
N LEU A 28 11.15 10.13 -2.51
CA LEU A 28 10.06 10.57 -3.39
C LEU A 28 8.89 11.15 -2.59
N GLU A 29 8.46 10.48 -1.52
CA GLU A 29 7.38 10.97 -0.66
C GLU A 29 7.74 12.30 0.03
N ALA A 30 9.00 12.45 0.45
CA ALA A 30 9.50 13.69 1.04
C ALA A 30 9.54 14.82 0.01
N GLU A 31 10.04 14.55 -1.20
CA GLU A 31 10.11 15.54 -2.28
C GLU A 31 8.71 15.96 -2.75
N LEU A 32 7.77 15.01 -2.85
CA LEU A 32 6.35 15.30 -3.14
C LEU A 32 5.65 16.10 -2.03
N SER A 33 6.23 16.16 -0.83
CA SER A 33 5.72 16.93 0.31
C SER A 33 6.40 18.31 0.44
N ASN A 34 7.42 18.62 -0.37
CA ASN A 34 8.12 19.90 -0.35
C ASN A 34 7.32 21.00 -1.10
N SER A 35 7.37 22.22 -0.56
CA SER A 35 6.71 23.40 -1.13
C SER A 35 7.26 23.80 -2.50
N ASP A 36 8.59 23.63 -2.68
CA ASP A 36 9.32 23.89 -3.92
C ASP A 36 9.68 22.55 -4.57
N LEU A 37 8.80 22.06 -5.44
CA LEU A 37 8.98 20.77 -6.12
C LEU A 37 10.15 20.84 -7.12
N ASN A 38 11.17 20.00 -6.92
CA ASN A 38 12.25 19.84 -7.89
C ASN A 38 11.90 18.71 -8.89
N ILE A 39 11.45 19.11 -10.09
CA ILE A 39 11.02 18.18 -11.14
C ILE A 39 12.17 17.31 -11.65
N ASP A 40 13.37 17.87 -11.81
CA ASP A 40 14.55 17.13 -12.28
C ASP A 40 14.94 16.04 -11.29
N ARG A 41 14.91 16.37 -9.99
CA ARG A 41 15.17 15.43 -8.90
C ARG A 41 14.08 14.36 -8.79
N LEU A 42 12.81 14.72 -8.98
CA LEU A 42 11.72 13.74 -9.02
C LEU A 42 11.89 12.76 -10.18
N SER A 43 12.25 13.25 -11.36
CA SER A 43 12.53 12.40 -12.53
C SER A 43 13.70 11.45 -12.26
N GLU A 44 14.80 11.97 -11.70
CA GLU A 44 15.97 11.17 -11.30
C GLU A 44 15.60 10.10 -10.26
N LEU A 45 14.80 10.45 -9.26
CA LEU A 45 14.37 9.50 -8.22
C LEU A 45 13.44 8.41 -8.78
N VAL A 46 12.55 8.73 -9.73
CA VAL A 46 11.69 7.73 -10.40
C VAL A 46 12.52 6.80 -11.28
N GLU A 47 13.48 7.32 -12.04
CA GLU A 47 14.40 6.50 -12.83
C GLU A 47 15.25 5.59 -11.92
N THR A 48 15.78 6.16 -10.84
CA THR A 48 16.52 5.44 -9.80
C THR A 48 15.68 4.34 -9.14
N LEU A 49 14.39 4.60 -8.90
CA LEU A 49 13.45 3.61 -8.39
C LEU A 49 13.31 2.43 -9.35
N SER A 50 13.11 2.73 -10.64
CA SER A 50 13.00 1.72 -11.71
C SER A 50 14.25 0.83 -11.78
N ILE A 51 15.44 1.45 -11.81
CA ILE A 51 16.74 0.76 -11.84
C ILE A 51 16.93 -0.13 -10.61
N LYS A 52 16.53 0.32 -9.42
CA LYS A 52 16.67 -0.47 -8.18
C LYS A 52 15.63 -1.57 -8.03
N PHE A 53 14.52 -1.50 -8.76
CA PHE A 53 13.45 -2.51 -8.73
C PHE A 53 13.83 -3.77 -9.55
N GLU A 54 14.53 -3.60 -10.67
CA GLU A 54 15.03 -4.71 -11.51
C GLU A 54 15.82 -5.79 -10.75
N PRO A 55 16.90 -5.47 -10.02
CA PRO A 55 17.67 -6.48 -9.29
C PRO A 55 16.86 -7.12 -8.14
N LEU A 56 15.87 -6.41 -7.59
CA LEU A 56 14.94 -6.98 -6.60
C LEU A 56 14.03 -8.03 -7.26
N THR A 57 13.50 -7.75 -8.46
CA THR A 57 12.71 -8.69 -9.24
C THR A 57 13.50 -9.96 -9.58
N LEU A 58 14.74 -9.80 -10.07
CA LEU A 58 15.61 -10.93 -10.38
C LEU A 58 15.93 -11.78 -9.14
N VAL A 59 16.21 -11.13 -8.00
CA VAL A 59 16.43 -11.85 -6.74
C VAL A 59 15.15 -12.48 -6.22
N ASP A 60 13.98 -11.85 -6.37
CA ASP A 60 12.69 -12.41 -5.97
C ASP A 60 12.30 -13.62 -6.85
N GLN A 61 12.65 -13.63 -8.14
CA GLN A 61 12.51 -14.79 -9.04
C GLN A 61 13.46 -15.94 -8.65
N GLN A 62 14.71 -15.62 -8.30
CA GLN A 62 15.68 -16.61 -7.79
C GLN A 62 15.34 -17.11 -6.37
N LEU A 63 14.57 -16.33 -5.63
CA LEU A 63 13.99 -16.66 -4.33
C LEU A 63 12.54 -17.12 -4.45
N GLU A 64 12.07 -17.51 -5.65
CA GLU A 64 10.77 -18.17 -5.80
C GLU A 64 10.60 -19.14 -4.63
N PRO A 65 9.50 -19.04 -3.89
CA PRO A 65 9.48 -19.45 -2.50
C PRO A 65 10.06 -20.85 -2.33
N PRO A 66 11.00 -21.06 -1.38
CA PRO A 66 11.47 -22.39 -0.99
C PRO A 66 10.36 -23.27 -0.42
N PHE A 67 9.12 -22.78 -0.45
CA PHE A 67 7.93 -23.57 -0.24
C PHE A 67 7.68 -24.60 -1.36
N LEU A 68 8.58 -24.83 -2.31
CA LEU A 68 8.42 -25.84 -3.37
C LEU A 68 9.63 -26.75 -3.61
N SER A 69 10.73 -26.64 -2.85
CA SER A 69 11.84 -27.60 -2.95
C SER A 69 11.76 -28.65 -1.83
N PRO A 70 11.52 -29.93 -2.16
CA PRO A 70 11.35 -31.04 -1.21
C PRO A 70 12.41 -31.19 -0.13
N ASN A 71 13.65 -30.79 -0.43
CA ASN A 71 14.81 -31.21 0.35
C ASN A 71 15.33 -30.16 1.34
N ASN A 72 14.81 -28.92 1.33
CA ASN A 72 15.41 -27.83 2.13
C ASN A 72 14.44 -27.09 3.05
N SER A 73 13.13 -27.11 2.79
CA SER A 73 12.12 -26.36 3.56
C SER A 73 11.93 -26.83 5.01
N MET A 74 11.92 -28.15 5.26
CA MET A 74 11.73 -28.72 6.61
C MET A 74 12.91 -28.41 7.55
N ALA A 75 14.12 -28.24 7.01
CA ALA A 75 15.32 -27.88 7.78
C ALA A 75 15.32 -26.41 8.26
N HIS A 76 14.40 -25.57 7.76
CA HIS A 76 14.28 -24.16 8.15
C HIS A 76 13.14 -23.90 9.14
N LEU A 77 12.39 -24.94 9.53
CA LEU A 77 11.32 -24.82 10.50
C LEU A 77 11.90 -24.93 11.93
N GLY A 78 11.45 -24.06 12.82
CA GLY A 78 11.83 -24.05 14.23
C GLY A 78 10.64 -23.81 15.14
N GLY A 79 10.76 -24.20 16.40
CA GLY A 79 9.73 -24.02 17.42
C GLY A 79 8.39 -24.68 17.03
N SER A 80 7.28 -23.97 17.24
CA SER A 80 5.92 -24.49 17.03
C SER A 80 5.67 -25.00 15.60
N ALA A 81 6.32 -24.40 14.59
CA ALA A 81 6.20 -24.84 13.20
C ALA A 81 6.89 -26.20 12.96
N LEU A 82 8.03 -26.46 13.61
CA LEU A 82 8.71 -27.76 13.52
C LEU A 82 7.87 -28.84 14.21
N ASN A 83 7.39 -28.59 15.44
CA ASN A 83 6.54 -29.52 16.19
C ASN A 83 5.23 -29.88 15.44
N THR A 84 4.80 -29.02 14.51
CA THR A 84 3.60 -29.23 13.70
C THR A 84 3.81 -30.26 12.58
N VAL A 85 5.03 -30.34 12.06
CA VAL A 85 5.41 -31.27 10.99
C VAL A 85 6.32 -32.40 11.49
N GLU A 86 6.59 -32.42 12.79
CA GLU A 86 7.34 -33.47 13.47
C GLU A 86 6.58 -34.79 13.33
N GLY A 87 7.24 -35.81 12.75
CA GLY A 87 6.63 -37.09 12.39
C GLY A 87 6.41 -37.31 10.89
N PHE A 88 6.53 -36.27 10.05
CA PHE A 88 6.58 -36.48 8.60
C PHE A 88 7.98 -36.95 8.16
N PRO A 89 8.10 -38.03 7.36
CA PRO A 89 9.37 -38.37 6.73
C PRO A 89 9.78 -37.26 5.75
N ILE A 90 11.08 -36.95 5.69
CA ILE A 90 11.65 -35.97 4.74
C ILE A 90 11.58 -36.58 3.34
N SER A 91 10.52 -36.26 2.59
CA SER A 91 10.29 -36.73 1.23
C SER A 91 9.45 -35.72 0.45
N ALA A 92 9.64 -35.68 -0.88
CA ALA A 92 8.88 -34.82 -1.78
C ALA A 92 7.36 -35.06 -1.74
N LYS A 93 6.92 -36.28 -1.40
CA LYS A 93 5.48 -36.61 -1.34
C LYS A 93 4.80 -36.08 -0.08
N THR A 94 5.49 -36.11 1.06
CA THR A 94 5.00 -35.63 2.36
C THR A 94 5.16 -34.12 2.52
N TYR A 95 5.90 -33.50 1.61
CA TYR A 95 6.13 -32.08 1.59
C TYR A 95 4.85 -31.26 1.39
N ASP A 96 4.03 -31.62 0.40
CA ASP A 96 2.77 -30.93 0.13
C ASP A 96 1.78 -31.05 1.31
N GLU A 97 1.81 -32.18 2.01
CA GLU A 97 1.01 -32.41 3.21
C GLU A 97 1.51 -31.58 4.41
N ALA A 98 2.82 -31.53 4.64
CA ALA A 98 3.43 -30.68 5.66
C ALA A 98 3.14 -29.19 5.43
N VAL A 99 3.23 -28.72 4.18
CA VAL A 99 2.88 -27.34 3.81
C VAL A 99 1.40 -27.07 4.02
N LYS A 100 0.50 -27.99 3.63
CA LYS A 100 -0.93 -27.86 3.90
C LYS A 100 -1.21 -27.79 5.41
N LEU A 101 -0.55 -28.61 6.21
CA LEU A 101 -0.75 -28.64 7.67
C LEU A 101 -0.24 -27.34 8.33
N LEU A 102 0.92 -26.84 7.91
CA LEU A 102 1.42 -25.52 8.35
C LEU A 102 0.51 -24.38 7.92
N LYS A 103 0.00 -24.40 6.69
CA LYS A 103 -0.96 -23.39 6.20
C LYS A 103 -2.25 -23.44 7.02
N ASN A 104 -2.79 -24.62 7.30
CA ASN A 104 -4.00 -24.77 8.11
C ASN A 104 -3.80 -24.26 9.55
N ARG A 105 -2.63 -24.50 10.14
CA ARG A 105 -2.34 -24.10 11.53
C ARG A 105 -1.97 -22.63 11.69
N PHE A 106 -1.16 -22.08 10.78
CA PHE A 106 -0.53 -20.75 10.95
C PHE A 106 -0.96 -19.71 9.92
N ALA A 107 -1.51 -20.14 8.79
CA ALA A 107 -1.96 -19.26 7.70
C ALA A 107 -3.41 -19.59 7.33
N ASN A 108 -4.27 -19.83 8.33
CA ASN A 108 -5.67 -20.12 8.10
C ASN A 108 -6.28 -18.93 7.33
N PRO A 109 -6.68 -19.14 6.06
CA PRO A 109 -7.15 -18.05 5.21
C PRO A 109 -8.36 -17.35 5.81
N GLU A 110 -9.21 -18.07 6.55
CA GLU A 110 -10.40 -17.52 7.18
C GLU A 110 -10.08 -16.52 8.29
N ILE A 111 -9.07 -16.81 9.13
CA ILE A 111 -8.59 -15.90 10.17
C ILE A 111 -7.97 -14.65 9.54
N LEU A 112 -7.20 -14.83 8.45
CA LEU A 112 -6.59 -13.71 7.74
C LEU A 112 -7.65 -12.83 7.07
N ILE A 113 -8.64 -13.43 6.41
CA ILE A 113 -9.80 -12.73 5.84
C ILE A 113 -10.51 -11.93 6.94
N GLN A 114 -10.82 -12.56 8.08
CA GLN A 114 -11.47 -11.90 9.20
C GLN A 114 -10.64 -10.74 9.74
N ALA A 115 -9.32 -10.91 9.87
CA ALA A 115 -8.43 -9.84 10.33
C ALA A 115 -8.41 -8.64 9.36
N HIS A 116 -8.35 -8.89 8.05
CA HIS A 116 -8.41 -7.84 7.03
C HIS A 116 -9.79 -7.16 7.02
N MET A 117 -10.87 -7.93 7.12
CA MET A 117 -12.23 -7.40 7.25
C MET A 117 -12.35 -6.51 8.49
N ASN A 118 -11.95 -6.99 9.66
CA ASN A 118 -12.00 -6.21 10.91
C ASN A 118 -11.20 -4.91 10.82
N LYS A 119 -10.04 -4.92 10.14
CA LYS A 119 -9.27 -3.68 9.89
C LYS A 119 -10.08 -2.68 9.07
N ILE A 120 -10.75 -3.12 8.00
CA ILE A 120 -11.67 -2.27 7.21
C ILE A 120 -12.80 -1.75 8.10
N LEU A 121 -13.40 -2.62 8.91
CA LEU A 121 -14.52 -2.25 9.78
C LEU A 121 -14.13 -1.24 10.87
N SER A 122 -12.87 -1.28 11.31
CA SER A 122 -12.29 -0.39 12.32
C SER A 122 -11.73 0.93 11.78
N LEU A 123 -11.83 1.15 10.46
CA LEU A 123 -11.33 2.38 9.85
C LEU A 123 -11.97 3.61 10.47
N GLN A 124 -11.14 4.59 10.79
CA GLN A 124 -11.61 5.85 11.35
C GLN A 124 -12.20 6.72 10.23
N PRO A 125 -13.33 7.42 10.50
CA PRO A 125 -13.87 8.36 9.54
C PRO A 125 -12.83 9.42 9.14
N LEU A 126 -12.74 9.70 7.86
CA LEU A 126 -11.99 10.84 7.36
C LEU A 126 -12.75 12.10 7.79
N LYS A 127 -12.10 12.98 8.56
CA LYS A 127 -12.75 14.18 9.13
C LYS A 127 -12.65 15.39 8.22
N ASN A 128 -11.52 15.55 7.54
CA ASN A 128 -11.20 16.72 6.72
C ASN A 128 -10.55 16.26 5.42
N THR A 129 -11.12 16.68 4.30
CA THR A 129 -10.66 16.33 2.96
C THR A 129 -9.45 17.15 2.52
N ASN A 130 -9.17 18.26 3.21
CA ASN A 130 -8.00 19.11 3.00
C ASN A 130 -6.77 18.63 3.81
N ASP A 131 -6.94 17.73 4.78
CA ASP A 131 -5.80 17.05 5.40
C ASP A 131 -5.35 15.90 4.49
N LEU A 132 -4.50 16.26 3.52
CA LEU A 132 -4.00 15.35 2.48
C LEU A 132 -3.29 14.14 3.09
N ARG A 133 -2.62 14.30 4.24
CA ARG A 133 -1.91 13.20 4.89
C ARG A 133 -2.87 12.17 5.48
N SER A 134 -3.93 12.63 6.15
CA SER A 134 -4.97 11.75 6.68
C SER A 134 -5.79 11.12 5.56
N PHE A 135 -6.08 11.87 4.50
CA PHE A 135 -6.81 11.34 3.34
C PHE A 135 -5.99 10.25 2.62
N ARG A 136 -4.69 10.48 2.37
CA ARG A 136 -3.79 9.47 1.80
C ARG A 136 -3.74 8.19 2.64
N LYS A 137 -3.54 8.32 3.96
CA LYS A 137 -3.56 7.17 4.88
C LYS A 137 -4.89 6.41 4.84
N PHE A 138 -6.02 7.11 4.71
CA PHE A 138 -7.33 6.47 4.59
C PHE A 138 -7.43 5.63 3.31
N VAL A 139 -7.07 6.21 2.16
CA VAL A 139 -7.10 5.54 0.84
C VAL A 139 -6.14 4.35 0.82
N ASP A 140 -4.91 4.52 1.31
CA ASP A 140 -3.90 3.46 1.37
C ASP A 140 -4.37 2.28 2.23
N ASN A 141 -4.93 2.56 3.42
CA ASN A 141 -5.44 1.50 4.28
C ASN A 141 -6.57 0.72 3.61
N CYS A 142 -7.50 1.38 2.93
CA CYS A 142 -8.55 0.72 2.15
C CYS A 142 -7.95 -0.18 1.07
N ASN A 143 -7.04 0.37 0.25
CA ASN A 143 -6.41 -0.34 -0.85
C ASN A 143 -5.61 -1.56 -0.38
N VAL A 144 -4.85 -1.44 0.71
CA VAL A 144 -4.07 -2.55 1.27
C VAL A 144 -4.97 -3.69 1.70
N GLN A 145 -6.01 -3.42 2.49
CA GLN A 145 -6.87 -4.51 2.98
C GLN A 145 -7.64 -5.18 1.84
N LEU A 146 -8.17 -4.41 0.88
CA LEU A 146 -8.94 -4.95 -0.25
C LEU A 146 -8.06 -5.75 -1.21
N ARG A 147 -6.81 -5.31 -1.45
CA ARG A 147 -5.82 -6.06 -2.22
C ARG A 147 -5.44 -7.37 -1.51
N SER A 148 -5.27 -7.34 -0.18
CA SER A 148 -5.01 -8.55 0.60
C SER A 148 -6.17 -9.54 0.52
N LEU A 149 -7.43 -9.07 0.63
CA LEU A 149 -8.61 -9.93 0.47
C LEU A 149 -8.67 -10.57 -0.93
N ASN A 150 -8.39 -9.80 -1.98
CA ASN A 150 -8.33 -10.33 -3.35
C ASN A 150 -7.22 -11.39 -3.50
N SER A 151 -6.05 -11.18 -2.91
CA SER A 151 -4.94 -12.16 -2.92
C SER A 151 -5.27 -13.46 -2.18
N LEU A 152 -6.21 -13.41 -1.24
CA LEU A 152 -6.75 -14.58 -0.52
C LEU A 152 -7.91 -15.25 -1.27
N GLY A 153 -8.23 -14.80 -2.48
CA GLY A 153 -9.29 -15.35 -3.33
C GLY A 153 -10.69 -14.80 -3.04
N VAL A 154 -10.82 -13.76 -2.20
CA VAL A 154 -12.10 -13.12 -1.93
C VAL A 154 -12.37 -12.02 -2.96
N SER A 155 -13.32 -12.26 -3.86
CA SER A 155 -13.73 -11.31 -4.89
C SER A 155 -14.48 -10.11 -4.29
N SER A 156 -14.34 -8.94 -4.93
CA SER A 156 -15.11 -7.75 -4.61
C SER A 156 -16.62 -7.94 -4.76
N ALA A 157 -17.06 -8.92 -5.54
CA ALA A 157 -18.48 -9.28 -5.62
C ALA A 157 -19.05 -9.77 -4.27
N ASN A 158 -18.22 -10.41 -3.44
CA ASN A 158 -18.65 -11.03 -2.19
C ASN A 158 -18.81 -10.01 -1.05
N TYR A 159 -17.96 -8.98 -1.01
CA TYR A 159 -17.98 -7.97 0.06
C TYR A 159 -18.39 -6.58 -0.41
N GLY A 160 -18.31 -6.28 -1.72
CA GLY A 160 -18.43 -4.93 -2.27
C GLY A 160 -19.78 -4.30 -1.98
N LYS A 161 -20.87 -5.07 -2.07
CA LYS A 161 -22.24 -4.61 -1.74
C LYS A 161 -22.39 -4.16 -0.28
N PHE A 162 -21.59 -4.72 0.63
CA PHE A 162 -21.63 -4.37 2.06
C PHE A 162 -20.60 -3.27 2.39
N LEU A 163 -19.37 -3.43 1.90
CA LEU A 163 -18.27 -2.51 2.21
C LEU A 163 -18.44 -1.16 1.52
N CYS A 164 -19.04 -1.08 0.33
CA CYS A 164 -19.26 0.19 -0.36
C CYS A 164 -20.12 1.17 0.47
N PRO A 165 -21.36 0.86 0.89
CA PRO A 165 -22.14 1.77 1.72
C PRO A 165 -21.52 2.04 3.09
N MET A 166 -20.71 1.12 3.61
CA MET A 166 -19.94 1.35 4.84
C MET A 166 -18.84 2.40 4.65
N LEU A 167 -18.01 2.26 3.61
CA LEU A 167 -16.94 3.22 3.32
C LEU A 167 -17.50 4.60 3.00
N LEU A 168 -18.65 4.68 2.31
CA LEU A 168 -19.35 5.94 2.06
C LEU A 168 -19.77 6.67 3.34
N LYS A 169 -20.04 5.95 4.45
CA LYS A 169 -20.31 6.58 5.75
C LYS A 169 -19.06 7.13 6.44
N LEU A 170 -17.88 6.66 6.06
CA LEU A 170 -16.60 7.08 6.64
C LEU A 170 -16.00 8.30 5.95
N ILE A 171 -16.54 8.72 4.80
CA ILE A 171 -16.06 9.90 4.07
C ILE A 171 -16.92 11.14 4.37
N PRO A 172 -16.33 12.34 4.35
CA PRO A 172 -17.04 13.61 4.45
C PRO A 172 -18.11 13.83 3.38
N SER A 173 -19.10 14.66 3.71
CA SER A 173 -20.26 14.94 2.85
C SER A 173 -19.91 15.60 1.51
N ASP A 174 -18.84 16.40 1.46
CA ASP A 174 -18.33 17.01 0.22
C ASP A 174 -17.85 15.92 -0.77
N LEU A 175 -17.04 14.96 -0.30
CA LEU A 175 -16.61 13.84 -1.14
C LEU A 175 -17.78 12.94 -1.54
N LEU A 176 -18.73 12.70 -0.62
CA LEU A 176 -19.92 11.90 -0.92
C LEU A 176 -20.78 12.56 -2.00
N LEU A 177 -20.95 13.88 -1.95
CA LEU A 177 -21.68 14.64 -2.96
C LEU A 177 -21.03 14.50 -4.33
N ASP A 178 -19.70 14.67 -4.40
CA ASP A 178 -18.96 14.55 -5.66
C ASP A 178 -19.00 13.13 -6.22
N TYR A 179 -18.91 12.12 -5.36
CA TYR A 179 -19.08 10.72 -5.77
C TYR A 179 -20.48 10.47 -6.35
N ASN A 180 -21.53 10.95 -5.68
CA ASN A 180 -22.90 10.76 -6.13
C ASN A 180 -23.16 11.45 -7.48
N LYS A 181 -22.58 12.63 -7.73
CA LYS A 181 -22.66 13.30 -9.05
C LYS A 181 -22.06 12.46 -10.16
N LEU A 182 -20.93 11.78 -9.90
CA LEU A 182 -20.30 10.88 -10.87
C LEU A 182 -21.17 9.65 -11.16
N GLN A 183 -21.82 9.10 -10.12
CA GLN A 183 -22.68 7.92 -10.25
C GLN A 183 -23.96 8.18 -11.05
N GLN A 184 -24.48 9.41 -11.07
CA GLN A 184 -25.66 9.77 -11.90
C GLN A 184 -25.41 9.57 -13.41
N ASN A 185 -24.15 9.57 -13.84
CA ASN A 185 -23.75 9.44 -15.25
C ASN A 185 -23.22 8.04 -15.61
N GLY A 186 -23.27 7.06 -14.69
CA GLY A 186 -22.57 5.78 -14.84
C GLY A 186 -23.33 4.56 -14.33
N SER A 187 -22.85 3.38 -14.75
CA SER A 187 -23.39 2.08 -14.36
C SER A 187 -22.87 1.62 -12.99
N GLY A 188 -23.75 1.63 -11.99
CA GLY A 188 -23.70 0.83 -10.76
C GLY A 188 -22.55 1.09 -9.79
N SER A 189 -22.89 1.43 -8.54
CA SER A 189 -21.93 1.60 -7.43
C SER A 189 -21.17 0.30 -7.12
N ASP A 190 -19.93 0.20 -7.61
CA ASP A 190 -18.97 -0.84 -7.21
C ASP A 190 -17.86 -0.26 -6.32
N ILE A 191 -17.33 -1.09 -5.42
CA ILE A 191 -16.26 -0.70 -4.51
C ILE A 191 -14.97 -0.31 -5.25
N GLN A 192 -14.68 -0.90 -6.41
CA GLN A 192 -13.52 -0.49 -7.20
C GLN A 192 -13.70 0.92 -7.78
N GLN A 193 -14.92 1.26 -8.20
CA GLN A 193 -15.22 2.63 -8.66
C GLN A 193 -15.12 3.65 -7.52
N LEU A 194 -15.53 3.28 -6.30
CA LEU A 194 -15.36 4.13 -5.12
C LEU A 194 -13.87 4.37 -4.84
N LEU A 195 -13.04 3.32 -4.85
CA LEU A 195 -11.59 3.46 -4.63
C LEU A 195 -10.92 4.31 -5.72
N SER A 196 -11.28 4.11 -6.99
CA SER A 196 -10.74 4.92 -8.08
C SER A 196 -11.13 6.38 -7.92
N PHE A 197 -12.38 6.66 -7.54
CA PHE A 197 -12.84 8.01 -7.26
C PHE A 197 -12.06 8.66 -6.11
N LEU A 198 -11.89 7.95 -4.98
CA LEU A 198 -11.17 8.48 -3.83
C LEU A 198 -9.70 8.76 -4.17
N THR A 199 -9.08 7.89 -4.96
CA THR A 199 -7.70 8.06 -5.42
C THR A 199 -7.58 9.27 -6.34
N GLN A 200 -8.46 9.41 -7.34
CA GLN A 200 -8.50 10.58 -8.23
C GLN A 200 -8.75 11.87 -7.45
N SER A 201 -9.68 11.84 -6.50
CA SER A 201 -10.03 12.97 -5.64
C SER A 201 -8.87 13.42 -4.75
N LEU A 202 -8.06 12.47 -4.27
CA LEU A 202 -6.84 12.76 -3.51
C LEU A 202 -5.79 13.39 -4.43
N THR A 203 -5.50 12.76 -5.58
CA THR A 203 -4.51 13.27 -6.55
C THR A 203 -4.86 14.67 -7.03
N ALA A 204 -6.12 14.94 -7.36
CA ALA A 204 -6.57 16.26 -7.79
C ALA A 204 -6.35 17.33 -6.70
N ARG A 205 -6.60 16.98 -5.42
CA ARG A 205 -6.35 17.89 -4.30
C ARG A 205 -4.86 18.12 -4.06
N GLU A 206 -4.04 17.08 -4.17
CA GLU A 206 -2.58 17.20 -4.07
C GLU A 206 -2.00 18.09 -5.18
N GLN A 207 -2.48 17.92 -6.42
CA GLN A 207 -2.13 18.79 -7.55
C GLN A 207 -2.57 20.24 -7.31
N THR A 208 -3.78 20.44 -6.78
CA THR A 208 -4.28 21.78 -6.45
C THR A 208 -3.42 22.46 -5.39
N TYR A 209 -3.06 21.74 -4.32
CA TYR A 209 -2.21 22.25 -3.27
C TYR A 209 -0.81 22.60 -3.78
N SER A 210 -0.22 21.72 -4.60
CA SER A 210 1.04 21.97 -5.29
C SER A 210 0.99 23.22 -6.18
N THR A 211 -0.06 23.35 -7.00
CA THR A 211 -0.26 24.51 -7.88
C THR A 211 -0.40 25.81 -7.11
N ILE A 212 -1.18 25.81 -6.01
CA ILE A 212 -1.36 26.98 -5.16
C ILE A 212 -0.04 27.41 -4.52
N ASN A 213 0.74 26.47 -3.97
CA ASN A 213 2.03 26.79 -3.36
C ASN A 213 3.00 27.39 -4.39
N HIS A 214 3.04 26.81 -5.59
CA HIS A 214 3.82 27.36 -6.69
C HIS A 214 3.38 28.81 -6.99
N LEU A 215 2.09 29.06 -7.24
CA LEU A 215 1.58 30.40 -7.54
C LEU A 215 1.84 31.42 -6.42
N LEU A 216 1.70 31.03 -5.16
CA LEU A 216 1.99 31.89 -4.01
C LEU A 216 3.48 32.23 -3.92
N ASN A 217 4.38 31.30 -4.25
CA ASN A 217 5.83 31.56 -4.27
C ASN A 217 6.23 32.59 -5.35
N TYR A 218 5.55 32.63 -6.50
CA TYR A 218 5.75 33.69 -7.51
C TYR A 218 5.23 35.06 -7.06
N THR A 219 4.22 35.11 -6.19
CA THR A 219 3.61 36.37 -5.76
C THR A 219 4.43 37.10 -4.67
N ILE A 220 5.38 36.41 -4.04
CA ILE A 220 6.26 36.98 -3.00
C ILE A 220 7.49 37.68 -3.60
N VAL A 221 7.73 37.54 -4.90
CA VAL A 221 8.84 38.19 -5.62
C VAL A 221 8.37 39.47 -6.33
N GLU A 222 7.81 40.42 -5.58
CA GLU A 222 7.72 41.82 -6.05
C GLU A 222 8.70 42.69 -5.23
N PRO A 223 9.76 43.23 -5.83
CA PRO A 223 10.66 44.14 -5.13
C PRO A 223 10.00 45.51 -5.00
N GLY A 224 9.42 45.79 -3.83
CA GLY A 224 9.24 47.19 -3.39
C GLY A 224 7.86 47.65 -2.92
N ASN A 225 6.87 46.78 -2.73
CA ASN A 225 5.61 47.21 -2.08
C ASN A 225 5.37 46.43 -0.79
N GLU A 226 5.10 47.14 0.31
CA GLU A 226 4.72 46.56 1.60
C GLU A 226 3.44 45.70 1.44
N ILE A 227 3.61 44.38 1.43
CA ILE A 227 2.50 43.45 1.54
C ILE A 227 2.08 43.41 3.01
N LYS A 228 0.99 44.10 3.35
CA LYS A 228 0.32 43.93 4.65
C LYS A 228 -0.32 42.54 4.69
N PHE A 229 0.29 41.64 5.46
CA PHE A 229 -0.30 40.35 5.80
C PHE A 229 -1.50 40.55 6.73
N PHE A 230 -2.72 40.28 6.26
CA PHE A 230 -3.82 39.97 7.16
C PHE A 230 -3.71 38.50 7.56
N SER A 231 -3.30 38.26 8.81
CA SER A 231 -3.29 36.95 9.43
C SER A 231 -4.72 36.41 9.56
N ARG A 232 -4.90 35.11 9.30
CA ARG A 232 -6.18 34.39 9.33
C ARG A 232 -6.75 34.16 10.75
N THR A 233 -6.55 35.11 11.66
CA THR A 233 -7.12 35.09 13.03
C THR A 233 -8.25 36.10 13.21
N GLN A 234 -8.78 36.68 12.13
CA GLN A 234 -9.96 37.55 12.18
C GLN A 234 -10.97 37.20 11.09
N ILE A 235 -11.61 36.04 11.22
CA ILE A 235 -13.00 35.89 10.77
C ILE A 235 -13.67 35.07 11.87
N THR A 236 -14.46 35.75 12.69
CA THR A 236 -15.39 35.15 13.66
C THR A 236 -16.69 34.86 12.92
#